data_AF-A0A3S4JVZ8-F1
#
_entry.id   AF-A0A3S4JVZ8-F1
#
_cell.length_a   1.000
_cell.length_b   1.000
_cell.length_c   1.000
_cell.angle_alpha   90.00
_cell.angle_beta   90.00
_cell.angle_gamma   90.00
#
_symmetry.space_group_name_H-M   'P 1'
#
loop_
_entity.id
_entity.type
_entity.pdbx_description
1 polymer ?
#
loop_
_entity_poly.entity_id
_entity_poly.type
_entity_poly.pdbx_seq_one_letter_code
_entity_poly.pdbx_strand_id
1 'polypeptide(L)'
;MADPPPIPLTTEEMDFVYGLPYARNPHPAYGDAHIPAWEMIKYSVNIMRGCFGGCTFCSITEHEGRIIQSRSEESILHEIEEIRDKTPGFTGHISDLGGPTANMYRLSCKDPKIERSCRKLSCVFPDICENLNTDHSHLIQLYRKARALPGVKKINIQSGLRYDLAVRSPEYIKELVQHHVGGYLKIARNTPRTARCPR
;
A
#
# COMPACT_ATOMS: atom_id res chain seq x y z
N MET A 1 15.06 22.56 -10.55
CA MET A 1 14.96 22.26 -9.11
C MET A 1 13.71 21.41 -8.94
N ALA A 2 13.82 20.24 -8.32
CA ALA A 2 12.62 19.49 -7.95
C ALA A 2 11.99 20.17 -6.73
N ASP A 3 10.68 20.43 -6.77
CA ASP A 3 9.96 20.89 -5.60
C ASP A 3 10.06 19.84 -4.48
N PRO A 4 10.23 20.23 -3.21
CA PRO A 4 10.26 19.28 -2.11
C PRO A 4 8.92 18.55 -2.02
N PRO A 5 8.90 17.29 -1.55
CA PRO A 5 7.66 16.56 -1.33
C PRO A 5 6.75 17.35 -0.38
N PRO A 6 5.41 17.20 -0.52
CA PRO A 6 4.47 17.85 0.36
C PRO A 6 4.70 17.43 1.82
N ILE A 7 4.27 18.28 2.74
CA ILE A 7 4.30 17.96 4.18
C ILE A 7 3.48 16.67 4.39
N PRO A 8 4.02 15.66 5.09
CA PRO A 8 3.28 14.43 5.34
C PRO A 8 1.99 14.71 6.10
N LEU A 9 0.89 14.17 5.58
CA LEU A 9 -0.44 14.27 6.18
C LEU A 9 -0.55 13.38 7.43
N THR A 10 -1.36 13.81 8.38
CA THR A 10 -1.78 12.96 9.50
C THR A 10 -2.74 11.88 9.03
N THR A 11 -3.01 10.88 9.88
CA THR A 11 -4.00 9.83 9.60
C THR A 11 -5.38 10.44 9.32
N GLU A 12 -5.79 11.43 10.11
CA GLU A 12 -7.09 12.09 9.99
C GLU A 12 -7.19 12.88 8.68
N GLU A 13 -6.11 13.56 8.28
CA GLU A 13 -6.04 14.27 7.00
C GLU A 13 -6.04 13.29 5.82
N MET A 14 -5.33 12.17 5.92
CA MET A 14 -5.38 11.10 4.92
C MET A 14 -6.80 10.55 4.80
N ASP A 15 -7.44 10.23 5.92
CA ASP A 15 -8.81 9.70 5.93
C ASP A 15 -9.81 10.70 5.36
N PHE A 16 -9.64 11.99 5.65
CA PHE A 16 -10.45 13.05 5.02
C PHE A 16 -10.29 13.06 3.50
N VAL A 17 -9.05 13.04 2.99
CA VAL A 17 -8.78 13.07 1.55
C VAL A 17 -9.34 11.85 0.84
N TYR A 18 -9.19 10.65 1.40
CA TYR A 18 -9.72 9.42 0.79
C TYR A 18 -11.21 9.21 1.04
N GLY A 19 -11.80 9.88 2.03
CA GLY A 19 -13.22 9.85 2.35
C GLY A 19 -14.09 10.85 1.60
N LEU A 20 -13.51 11.68 0.72
CA LEU A 20 -14.28 12.56 -0.15
C LEU A 20 -15.23 11.75 -1.07
N PRO A 21 -16.38 12.32 -1.50
CA PRO A 21 -17.40 11.62 -2.27
C PRO A 21 -16.98 11.43 -3.74
N TYR A 22 -15.95 10.61 -3.98
CA TYR A 22 -15.47 10.29 -5.31
C TYR A 22 -16.51 9.51 -6.11
N ALA A 23 -16.68 9.87 -7.40
CA ALA A 23 -17.67 9.25 -8.26
C ALA A 23 -17.42 7.75 -8.53
N ARG A 24 -16.19 7.25 -8.31
CA ARG A 24 -15.79 5.85 -8.57
C ARG A 24 -16.22 5.34 -9.95
N ASN A 25 -16.17 6.23 -10.94
CA ASN A 25 -16.52 5.95 -12.33
C ASN A 25 -15.62 6.83 -13.22
N PRO A 26 -15.35 6.46 -14.49
CA PRO A 26 -14.71 7.36 -15.42
C PRO A 26 -15.49 8.66 -15.58
N HIS A 27 -14.77 9.72 -15.95
CA HIS A 27 -15.39 11.02 -16.18
C HIS A 27 -16.47 10.90 -17.28
N PRO A 28 -17.69 11.46 -17.09
CA PRO A 28 -18.80 11.29 -18.03
C PRO A 28 -18.48 11.69 -19.49
N ALA A 29 -17.55 12.63 -19.68
CA ALA A 29 -17.09 13.05 -21.01
C ALA A 29 -16.49 11.92 -21.86
N TYR A 30 -16.06 10.80 -21.26
CA TYR A 30 -15.54 9.65 -21.99
C TYR A 30 -16.65 8.74 -22.56
N GLY A 31 -17.91 8.91 -22.16
CA GLY A 31 -19.03 8.06 -22.62
C GLY A 31 -18.75 6.58 -22.43
N ASP A 32 -18.95 5.79 -23.49
CA ASP A 32 -18.73 4.33 -23.51
C ASP A 32 -17.29 3.94 -23.90
N ALA A 33 -16.35 4.88 -23.90
CA ALA A 33 -14.96 4.58 -24.26
C ALA A 33 -14.35 3.57 -23.27
N HIS A 34 -13.69 2.55 -23.81
CA HIS A 34 -12.88 1.64 -23.00
C HIS A 34 -11.62 2.36 -22.52
N ILE A 35 -11.45 2.45 -21.19
CA ILE A 35 -10.30 3.11 -20.56
C ILE A 35 -9.47 2.04 -19.86
N PRO A 36 -8.36 1.57 -20.47
CA PRO A 36 -7.53 0.51 -19.87
C PRO A 36 -7.02 0.84 -18.47
N ALA A 37 -6.69 2.12 -18.23
CA ALA A 37 -6.22 2.57 -16.91
C ALA A 37 -7.30 2.40 -15.83
N TRP A 38 -8.58 2.63 -16.16
CA TRP A 38 -9.70 2.46 -15.24
C TRP A 38 -9.87 1.00 -14.84
N GLU A 39 -9.81 0.09 -15.81
CA GLU A 39 -9.92 -1.36 -15.55
C GLU A 39 -8.85 -1.85 -14.57
N MET A 40 -7.65 -1.26 -14.63
CA MET A 40 -6.54 -1.61 -13.74
C MET A 40 -6.76 -1.13 -12.30
N ILE A 41 -7.33 0.06 -12.10
CA ILE A 41 -7.37 0.73 -10.79
C ILE A 41 -8.71 0.66 -10.05
N LYS A 42 -9.81 0.34 -10.74
CA LYS A 42 -11.17 0.47 -10.17
C LYS A 42 -11.43 -0.38 -8.92
N TYR A 43 -10.69 -1.47 -8.74
CA TYR A 43 -10.77 -2.36 -7.56
C TYR A 43 -9.49 -2.33 -6.70
N SER A 44 -8.67 -1.29 -6.83
CA SER A 44 -7.45 -1.11 -6.04
C SER A 44 -7.67 -0.08 -4.94
N VAL A 45 -7.18 -0.37 -3.74
CA VAL A 45 -7.28 0.49 -2.57
C VAL A 45 -5.88 0.81 -2.06
N ASN A 46 -5.62 2.11 -1.88
CA ASN A 46 -4.35 2.60 -1.35
C ASN A 46 -4.41 2.78 0.17
N ILE A 47 -3.59 2.07 0.93
CA ILE A 47 -3.61 2.06 2.41
C ILE A 47 -2.62 3.08 3.03
N MET A 48 -1.64 3.56 2.26
CA MET A 48 -0.62 4.48 2.75
C MET A 48 0.06 5.29 1.64
N ARG A 49 0.75 6.36 2.01
CA ARG A 49 1.70 7.10 1.16
C ARG A 49 3.09 7.13 1.79
N GLY A 50 4.09 7.43 0.97
CA GLY A 50 5.49 7.52 1.36
C GLY A 50 6.22 6.18 1.31
N CYS A 51 7.54 6.25 1.17
CA CYS A 51 8.41 5.07 1.18
C CYS A 51 9.80 5.42 1.69
N PHE A 52 10.25 4.76 2.77
CA PHE A 52 11.63 4.90 3.29
C PHE A 52 12.64 3.98 2.60
N GLY A 53 12.26 3.39 1.46
CA GLY A 53 13.04 2.41 0.73
C GLY A 53 14.30 2.99 0.08
N GLY A 54 14.23 4.24 -0.38
CA GLY A 54 15.36 4.96 -1.00
C GLY A 54 15.90 4.31 -2.28
N CYS A 55 15.04 3.67 -3.08
CA CYS A 55 15.44 3.03 -4.32
C CYS A 55 15.83 4.08 -5.37
N THR A 56 17.03 3.96 -5.94
CA THR A 56 17.62 4.98 -6.83
C THR A 56 16.86 5.24 -8.13
N PHE A 57 16.01 4.30 -8.57
CA PHE A 57 15.18 4.46 -9.77
C PHE A 57 13.75 4.92 -9.46
N CYS A 58 13.36 4.93 -8.18
CA CYS A 58 11.99 5.14 -7.76
C CYS A 58 11.82 6.60 -7.34
N SER A 59 10.82 7.29 -7.90
CA SER A 59 10.52 8.69 -7.59
C SER A 59 9.53 8.88 -6.43
N ILE A 60 9.14 7.80 -5.73
CA ILE A 60 8.15 7.89 -4.65
C ILE A 60 8.63 8.79 -3.52
N THR A 61 9.92 8.72 -3.16
CA THR A 61 10.46 9.53 -2.06
C THR A 61 10.38 11.02 -2.39
N GLU A 62 10.51 11.37 -3.66
CA GLU A 62 10.48 12.71 -4.20
C GLU A 62 9.04 13.24 -4.30
N HIS A 63 8.07 12.38 -4.64
CA HIS A 63 6.66 12.79 -4.78
C HIS A 63 5.85 12.71 -3.48
N GLU A 64 6.09 11.71 -2.65
CA GLU A 64 5.29 11.42 -1.44
C GLU A 64 6.07 11.58 -0.13
N GLY A 65 7.40 11.67 -0.23
CA GLY A 65 8.27 11.72 0.94
C GLY A 65 8.68 10.34 1.46
N ARG A 66 9.62 10.35 2.42
CA ARG A 66 10.12 9.13 3.08
C ARG A 66 9.27 8.68 4.27
N ILE A 67 8.45 9.57 4.82
CA ILE A 67 7.65 9.32 6.02
C ILE A 67 6.37 8.60 5.59
N ILE A 68 6.08 7.48 6.24
CA ILE A 68 4.88 6.71 5.96
C ILE A 68 3.67 7.46 6.51
N GLN A 69 2.74 7.79 5.63
CA GLN A 69 1.44 8.37 5.95
C GLN A 69 0.42 7.26 5.82
N SER A 70 -0.10 6.75 6.93
CA SER A 70 -1.03 5.63 6.93
C SER A 70 -2.47 6.12 7.07
N ARG A 71 -3.40 5.48 6.37
CA ARG A 71 -4.84 5.67 6.64
C ARG A 71 -5.25 4.92 7.89
N SER A 72 -6.41 5.27 8.45
CA SER A 72 -7.03 4.43 9.47
C SER A 72 -7.53 3.13 8.86
N GLU A 73 -7.66 2.12 9.73
CA GLU A 73 -8.23 0.85 9.31
C GLU A 73 -9.70 1.04 8.90
N GLU A 74 -10.45 1.86 9.65
CA GLU A 74 -11.85 2.15 9.34
C GLU A 74 -12.00 2.81 7.95
N SER A 75 -11.17 3.79 7.61
CA SER A 75 -11.20 4.45 6.30
C SER A 75 -10.96 3.46 5.16
N ILE A 76 -9.99 2.56 5.31
CA ILE A 76 -9.65 1.56 4.30
C ILE A 76 -10.80 0.58 4.12
N LEU A 77 -11.37 0.06 5.21
CA LEU A 77 -12.47 -0.88 5.15
C LEU A 77 -13.71 -0.24 4.51
N HIS A 78 -14.01 1.01 4.86
CA HIS A 78 -15.11 1.76 4.27
C HIS A 78 -14.93 1.94 2.75
N GLU A 79 -13.72 2.24 2.27
CA GLU A 79 -13.50 2.35 0.81
C GLU A 79 -13.68 1.01 0.09
N ILE A 80 -13.35 -0.12 0.72
CA ILE A 80 -13.61 -1.44 0.15
C ILE A 80 -15.13 -1.68 -0.01
N GLU A 81 -15.92 -1.26 0.98
CA GLU A 81 -17.39 -1.32 0.91
C GLU A 81 -17.94 -0.40 -0.18
N GLU A 82 -17.42 0.82 -0.29
CA GLU A 82 -17.78 1.76 -1.35
C GLU A 82 -17.47 1.20 -2.75
N ILE A 83 -16.34 0.52 -2.93
CA ILE A 83 -16.02 -0.16 -4.19
C ILE A 83 -17.05 -1.27 -4.46
N ARG A 84 -17.35 -2.09 -3.44
CA ARG A 84 -18.35 -3.17 -3.55
C ARG A 84 -19.72 -2.65 -3.96
N ASP A 85 -20.15 -1.55 -3.35
CA ASP A 85 -21.54 -1.07 -3.45
C ASP A 85 -21.75 -0.12 -4.64
N LYS A 86 -20.74 0.65 -5.03
CA LYS A 86 -20.85 1.70 -6.06
C LYS A 86 -20.23 1.33 -7.40
N THR A 87 -19.34 0.34 -7.48
CA THR A 87 -18.61 0.04 -8.72
C THR A 87 -19.34 -1.04 -9.53
N PRO A 88 -19.89 -0.73 -10.72
CA PRO A 88 -20.62 -1.71 -11.51
C PRO A 88 -19.73 -2.89 -11.92
N GLY A 89 -20.27 -4.11 -11.80
CA GLY A 89 -19.56 -5.33 -12.18
C GLY A 89 -18.52 -5.81 -11.16
N PHE A 90 -18.59 -5.36 -9.90
CA PHE A 90 -17.76 -5.90 -8.83
C PHE A 90 -18.03 -7.39 -8.62
N THR A 91 -16.98 -8.21 -8.72
CA THR A 91 -17.09 -9.68 -8.65
C THR A 91 -16.79 -10.25 -7.26
N GLY A 92 -16.47 -9.38 -6.29
CA GLY A 92 -15.94 -9.76 -4.98
C GLY A 92 -14.41 -9.81 -4.92
N HIS A 93 -13.71 -9.32 -5.95
CA HIS A 93 -12.25 -9.36 -6.03
C HIS A 93 -11.65 -7.96 -5.95
N ILE A 94 -10.88 -7.69 -4.89
CA ILE A 94 -10.03 -6.49 -4.79
C ILE A 94 -8.70 -6.79 -5.49
N SER A 95 -8.34 -5.95 -6.47
CA SER A 95 -7.18 -6.17 -7.35
C SER A 95 -5.85 -5.91 -6.64
N ASP A 96 -5.82 -4.93 -5.73
CA ASP A 96 -4.69 -4.62 -4.87
C ASP A 96 -5.17 -3.90 -3.59
N LEU A 97 -4.64 -4.29 -2.43
CA LEU A 97 -4.79 -3.58 -1.16
C LEU A 97 -3.41 -3.18 -0.65
N GLY A 98 -2.88 -2.07 -1.14
CA GLY A 98 -1.46 -1.78 -1.03
C GLY A 98 -1.18 -0.28 -1.14
N GLY A 99 -0.10 0.08 -1.80
CA GLY A 99 0.35 1.46 -1.91
C GLY A 99 1.75 1.51 -2.52
N PRO A 100 2.54 2.54 -2.22
CA PRO A 100 3.92 2.64 -2.71
C PRO A 100 4.77 1.40 -2.41
N THR A 101 4.47 0.72 -1.30
CA THR A 101 5.01 -0.59 -0.95
C THR A 101 3.94 -1.37 -0.19
N ALA A 102 3.83 -2.67 -0.45
CA ALA A 102 2.78 -3.51 0.14
C ALA A 102 2.94 -3.83 1.64
N ASN A 103 4.11 -3.54 2.25
CA ASN A 103 4.42 -3.98 3.61
C ASN A 103 5.03 -2.90 4.50
N MET A 104 4.76 -1.63 4.23
CA MET A 104 5.22 -0.50 5.05
C MET A 104 4.12 0.17 5.87
N TYR A 105 2.88 -0.30 5.78
CA TYR A 105 1.74 0.26 6.50
C TYR A 105 2.02 0.36 8.01
N ARG A 106 1.89 1.56 8.56
CA ARG A 106 2.19 1.93 9.96
C ARG A 106 3.62 1.67 10.45
N LEU A 107 4.56 1.36 9.56
CA LEU A 107 5.98 1.30 9.91
C LEU A 107 6.56 2.71 10.01
N SER A 108 7.27 2.98 11.10
CA SER A 108 7.90 4.26 11.38
C SER A 108 9.15 4.06 12.25
N CYS A 109 9.91 5.13 12.47
CA CYS A 109 10.99 5.08 13.45
C CYS A 109 10.45 4.85 14.87
N LYS A 110 11.20 4.13 15.71
CA LYS A 110 10.86 3.89 17.12
C LYS A 110 10.76 5.18 17.95
N ASP A 111 11.51 6.21 17.56
CA ASP A 111 11.48 7.54 18.18
C ASP A 111 11.24 8.64 17.12
N PRO A 112 10.16 9.43 17.22
CA PRO A 112 9.89 10.57 16.33
C PRO A 112 11.00 11.62 16.29
N LYS A 113 11.78 11.79 17.37
CA LYS A 113 12.92 12.73 17.42
C LYS A 113 14.06 12.28 16.50
N ILE A 114 14.31 10.97 16.43
CA ILE A 114 15.27 10.39 15.49
C ILE A 114 14.76 10.62 14.07
N GLU A 115 13.48 10.34 13.81
CA GLU A 115 12.90 10.51 12.48
C GLU A 115 13.04 11.94 11.95
N ARG A 116 12.78 12.94 12.80
CA ARG A 116 12.86 14.37 12.43
C ARG A 116 14.28 14.85 12.12
N SER A 117 15.27 14.33 12.82
CA SER A 117 16.69 14.71 12.63
C SER A 117 17.40 13.85 11.58
N CYS A 118 16.89 12.66 11.27
CA CYS A 118 17.50 11.73 10.33
C CYS A 118 17.67 12.31 8.92
N ARG A 119 18.82 12.03 8.32
CA ARG A 119 19.20 12.41 6.93
C ARG A 119 19.56 11.20 6.06
N LYS A 120 19.36 9.98 6.56
CA LYS A 120 19.59 8.76 5.76
C LYS A 120 18.63 8.73 4.57
N LEU A 121 19.16 8.32 3.41
CA LEU A 121 18.40 8.18 2.16
C LEU A 121 17.57 6.89 2.13
N SER A 122 17.99 5.85 2.85
CA SER A 122 17.29 4.59 2.96
C SER A 122 17.35 4.07 4.38
N CYS A 123 16.23 3.54 4.88
CA CYS A 123 16.15 2.87 6.18
C CYS A 123 16.45 1.35 6.09
N VAL A 124 16.72 0.83 4.89
CA VAL A 124 16.74 -0.59 4.59
C VAL A 124 17.89 -0.97 3.66
N PHE A 125 18.88 -0.08 3.53
CA PHE A 125 20.13 -0.32 2.81
C PHE A 125 21.30 0.36 3.56
N PRO A 126 22.47 -0.29 3.70
CA PRO A 126 22.78 -1.67 3.29
C PRO A 126 22.07 -2.73 4.14
N ASP A 127 21.67 -2.36 5.35
CA ASP A 127 20.90 -3.18 6.29
C ASP A 127 19.68 -2.42 6.82
N ILE A 128 18.76 -3.14 7.46
CA ILE A 128 17.61 -2.54 8.15
C ILE A 128 18.11 -1.69 9.31
N CYS A 129 17.70 -0.43 9.34
CA CYS A 129 18.04 0.50 10.41
C CYS A 129 17.53 0.00 11.76
N GLU A 130 18.40 -0.03 12.76
CA GLU A 130 18.06 -0.43 14.15
C GLU A 130 16.93 0.40 14.78
N ASN A 131 16.76 1.64 14.32
CA ASN A 131 15.74 2.56 14.80
C ASN A 131 14.39 2.39 14.09
N LEU A 132 14.30 1.52 13.08
CA LEU A 132 13.06 1.26 12.36
C LEU A 132 12.23 0.20 13.08
N ASN A 133 10.92 0.44 13.21
CA ASN A 133 9.98 -0.60 13.61
C ASN A 133 9.63 -1.47 12.38
N THR A 134 9.65 -2.79 12.56
CA THR A 134 9.35 -3.78 11.50
C THR A 134 8.18 -4.69 11.88
N ASP A 135 7.35 -4.28 12.83
CA ASP A 135 6.15 -5.01 13.24
C ASP A 135 5.04 -4.87 12.19
N HIS A 136 4.64 -6.00 11.62
CA HIS A 136 3.59 -6.07 10.60
C HIS A 136 2.22 -6.41 11.17
N SER A 137 2.06 -6.47 12.50
CA SER A 137 0.82 -6.86 13.19
C SER A 137 -0.41 -6.07 12.69
N HIS A 138 -0.30 -4.74 12.59
CA HIS A 138 -1.36 -3.87 12.09
C HIS A 138 -1.77 -4.19 10.64
N LEU A 139 -0.81 -4.51 9.78
CA LEU A 139 -1.08 -4.85 8.39
C LEU A 139 -1.78 -6.21 8.27
N ILE A 140 -1.33 -7.20 9.04
CA ILE A 140 -1.95 -8.52 9.10
C ILE A 140 -3.39 -8.40 9.60
N GLN A 141 -3.62 -7.60 10.63
CA GLN A 141 -4.97 -7.36 11.17
C GLN A 141 -5.88 -6.71 10.12
N LEU A 142 -5.40 -5.70 9.41
CA LEU A 142 -6.12 -5.05 8.32
C LEU A 142 -6.51 -6.07 7.24
N TYR A 143 -5.57 -6.90 6.78
CA TYR A 143 -5.83 -7.93 5.77
C TYR A 143 -6.90 -8.93 6.21
N ARG A 144 -6.83 -9.40 7.46
CA ARG A 144 -7.82 -10.32 8.01
C ARG A 144 -9.20 -9.71 8.07
N LYS A 145 -9.33 -8.46 8.54
CA LYS A 145 -10.61 -7.75 8.60
C LYS A 145 -11.17 -7.45 7.22
N ALA A 146 -10.34 -6.97 6.30
CA ALA A 146 -10.75 -6.68 4.93
C ALA A 146 -11.26 -7.94 4.22
N ARG A 147 -10.63 -9.10 4.45
CA ARG A 147 -11.09 -10.38 3.92
C ARG A 147 -12.42 -10.85 4.53
N ALA A 148 -12.70 -10.47 5.78
CA ALA A 148 -13.94 -10.83 6.47
C ALA A 148 -15.14 -9.98 6.04
N LEU A 149 -14.94 -8.93 5.23
CA LEU A 149 -16.03 -8.07 4.77
C LEU A 149 -17.03 -8.84 3.88
N PRO A 150 -18.33 -8.73 4.15
CA PRO A 150 -19.36 -9.35 3.31
C PRO A 150 -19.26 -8.89 1.84
N GLY A 151 -19.36 -9.84 0.92
CA GLY A 151 -19.25 -9.59 -0.52
C GLY A 151 -17.81 -9.56 -1.05
N VAL A 152 -16.79 -9.51 -0.19
CA VAL A 152 -15.39 -9.67 -0.59
C VAL A 152 -15.01 -11.15 -0.55
N LYS A 153 -14.59 -11.69 -1.69
CA LYS A 153 -14.18 -13.10 -1.86
C LYS A 153 -12.67 -13.26 -1.83
N LYS A 154 -11.94 -12.30 -2.39
CA LYS A 154 -10.48 -12.35 -2.50
C LYS A 154 -9.90 -10.94 -2.53
N ILE A 155 -8.80 -10.76 -1.81
CA ILE A 155 -7.99 -9.55 -1.87
C ILE A 155 -6.61 -9.95 -2.35
N ASN A 156 -6.19 -9.41 -3.48
CA ASN A 156 -4.85 -9.62 -3.99
C ASN A 156 -3.91 -8.51 -3.50
N ILE A 157 -2.62 -8.83 -3.41
CA ILE A 157 -1.55 -7.87 -3.14
C ILE A 157 -0.61 -7.88 -4.33
N GLN A 158 -0.76 -6.88 -5.18
CA GLN A 158 -0.01 -6.65 -6.40
C GLN A 158 1.00 -5.51 -6.29
N SER A 159 0.95 -4.73 -5.23
CA SER A 159 2.01 -3.78 -4.86
C SER A 159 3.33 -4.52 -4.58
N GLY A 160 4.46 -3.87 -4.91
CA GLY A 160 5.78 -4.43 -4.61
C GLY A 160 6.05 -4.45 -3.11
N LEU A 161 6.54 -5.57 -2.56
CA LEU A 161 6.93 -5.65 -1.15
C LEU A 161 8.45 -5.63 -0.96
N ARG A 162 8.90 -5.12 0.18
CA ARG A 162 10.31 -5.19 0.57
C ARG A 162 10.59 -6.54 1.22
N TYR A 163 11.31 -7.37 0.48
CA TYR A 163 11.70 -8.71 0.95
C TYR A 163 12.49 -8.66 2.26
N ASP A 164 13.39 -7.67 2.39
CA ASP A 164 14.21 -7.46 3.59
C ASP A 164 13.34 -7.29 4.85
N LEU A 165 12.21 -6.59 4.72
CA LEU A 165 11.25 -6.41 5.82
C LEU A 165 10.37 -7.66 6.02
N ALA A 166 9.93 -8.28 4.93
CA ALA A 166 9.02 -9.43 4.98
C ALA A 166 9.65 -10.61 5.72
N VAL A 167 10.95 -10.90 5.51
CA VAL A 167 11.64 -12.01 6.20
C VAL A 167 11.75 -11.83 7.71
N ARG A 168 11.55 -10.61 8.23
CA ARG A 168 11.51 -10.33 9.67
C ARG A 168 10.18 -10.71 10.31
N SER A 169 9.13 -10.95 9.51
CA SER A 169 7.81 -11.34 10.00
C SER A 169 7.33 -12.61 9.27
N PRO A 170 7.62 -13.81 9.83
CA PRO A 170 7.11 -15.07 9.29
C PRO A 170 5.59 -15.12 9.22
N GLU A 171 4.89 -14.48 10.18
CA GLU A 171 3.43 -14.40 10.16
C GLU A 171 2.91 -13.60 8.97
N TYR A 172 3.53 -12.45 8.65
CA TYR A 172 3.17 -11.67 7.48
C TYR A 172 3.33 -12.47 6.18
N ILE A 173 4.46 -13.18 6.02
CA ILE A 173 4.68 -14.04 4.85
C ILE A 173 3.60 -15.13 4.76
N LYS A 174 3.28 -15.77 5.88
CA LYS A 174 2.25 -16.83 5.92
C LYS A 174 0.89 -16.30 5.50
N GLU A 175 0.44 -15.18 6.07
CA GLU A 175 -0.83 -14.54 5.70
C GLU A 175 -0.85 -14.19 4.20
N LEU A 176 0.23 -13.55 3.72
CA LEU A 176 0.35 -13.11 2.33
C LEU A 176 0.29 -14.27 1.34
N VAL A 177 1.08 -15.32 1.56
CA VAL A 177 1.18 -16.47 0.66
C VAL A 177 -0.11 -17.28 0.67
N GLN A 178 -0.72 -17.49 1.83
CA GLN A 178 -1.93 -18.31 1.95
C GLN A 178 -3.18 -17.64 1.37
N HIS A 179 -3.26 -16.31 1.45
CA HIS A 179 -4.54 -15.63 1.23
C HIS A 179 -4.50 -14.53 0.17
N HIS A 180 -3.35 -13.98 -0.20
CA HIS A 180 -3.29 -12.71 -0.92
C HIS A 180 -2.49 -12.72 -2.23
N VAL A 181 -1.79 -13.82 -2.53
CA VAL A 181 -1.08 -13.99 -3.81
C VAL A 181 -1.81 -14.95 -4.73
N GLY A 182 -1.75 -14.67 -6.03
CA GLY A 182 -2.30 -15.51 -7.10
C GLY A 182 -1.27 -16.41 -7.80
N GLY A 183 -0.12 -16.67 -7.16
CA GLY A 183 0.99 -17.49 -7.69
C GLY A 183 2.25 -16.72 -8.08
N TYR A 184 2.18 -15.38 -8.17
CA TYR A 184 3.36 -14.51 -8.35
C TYR A 184 3.36 -13.40 -7.30
N LEU A 185 4.56 -13.05 -6.84
CA LEU A 185 4.81 -12.02 -5.84
C LEU A 185 5.74 -10.95 -6.42
N LYS A 186 5.30 -9.69 -6.38
CA LYS A 186 6.13 -8.56 -6.82
C LYS A 186 7.04 -8.13 -5.68
N ILE A 187 8.35 -8.13 -5.93
CA ILE A 187 9.34 -7.72 -4.93
C ILE A 187 9.89 -6.36 -5.33
N ALA A 188 9.78 -5.38 -4.43
CA ALA A 188 10.45 -4.09 -4.52
C ALA A 188 11.93 -4.24 -4.12
N ARG A 189 12.85 -3.93 -5.05
CA ARG A 189 14.30 -3.96 -4.88
C ARG A 189 14.92 -2.81 -5.68
N ASN A 190 16.23 -2.60 -5.59
CA ASN A 190 17.00 -1.72 -6.48
C ASN A 190 17.11 -2.24 -7.94
N THR A 191 16.58 -3.43 -8.25
CA THR A 191 16.44 -3.97 -9.61
C THR A 191 15.10 -4.73 -9.76
N PRO A 192 14.34 -4.55 -10.86
CA PRO A 192 13.03 -5.19 -11.01
C PRO A 192 13.16 -6.72 -11.22
N ARG A 193 12.57 -7.53 -10.33
CA ARG A 193 12.37 -8.99 -10.48
C ARG A 193 11.05 -9.43 -9.83
N THR A 194 10.35 -10.34 -10.48
CA THR A 194 9.17 -11.04 -9.93
C THR A 194 9.56 -12.39 -9.34
N ALA A 195 9.07 -12.73 -8.15
CA ALA A 195 9.24 -14.06 -7.58
C ALA A 195 8.01 -14.92 -7.86
N ARG A 196 8.22 -16.17 -8.29
CA ARG A 196 7.14 -17.16 -8.38
C ARG A 196 6.91 -17.74 -6.99
N CYS A 197 5.67 -17.68 -6.50
CA CYS A 197 5.32 -18.31 -5.24
C CYS A 197 5.02 -19.79 -5.51
N PRO A 198 5.61 -20.75 -4.76
CA PRO A 198 5.14 -22.12 -4.80
C PRO A 198 3.65 -22.16 -4.41
N ARG A 199 2.88 -23.01 -5.09
CA ARG A 199 1.46 -23.23 -4.80
C ARG A 199 1.30 -23.92 -3.46
#